data_AF-B0TCV1-F1
#
_entry.id   AF-B0TCV1-F1
#
_cell.length_a   1.000
_cell.length_b   1.000
_cell.length_c   1.000
_cell.angle_alpha   90.00
_cell.angle_beta   90.00
_cell.angle_gamma   90.00
#
_symmetry.space_group_name_H-M   'P 1'
#
loop_
_entity.id
_entity.type
_entity.pdbx_description
1 polymer ?
#
loop_
_entity_poly.entity_id
_entity_poly.type
_entity_poly.pdbx_seq_one_letter_code
_entity_poly.pdbx_strand_id
1 'polypeptide(L)' 'MGWFEPAWGALTDEEQHILREFYMTGNQRSGAASRLQCELNYSERQIERLRSKALSRLSLMLFGK' A
#
# COMPACT_ATOMS: atom_id res chain seq x y z
N MET A 1 15.54 -11.21 1.36
CA MET A 1 14.34 -10.54 1.88
C MET A 1 13.36 -11.52 2.54
N GLY A 2 13.83 -12.63 3.15
CA GLY A 2 12.94 -13.73 3.56
C GLY A 2 11.96 -13.42 4.70
N TRP A 3 12.21 -12.36 5.48
CA TRP A 3 11.29 -11.93 6.55
C TRP A 3 10.15 -11.02 6.06
N PHE A 4 10.30 -10.40 4.88
CA PHE A 4 9.31 -9.48 4.31
C PHE A 4 8.46 -10.12 3.22
N GLU A 5 9.07 -10.96 2.39
CA GLU A 5 8.48 -11.55 1.20
C GLU A 5 7.18 -12.35 1.45
N PRO A 6 7.08 -13.18 2.51
CA PRO A 6 5.83 -13.90 2.81
C PRO A 6 4.69 -12.96 3.23
N ALA A 7 4.99 -11.93 4.02
CA ALA A 7 4.01 -10.94 4.47
C ALA A 7 3.53 -10.05 3.31
N TRP A 8 4.46 -9.68 2.42
CA TRP A 8 4.15 -8.93 1.22
C TRP A 8 3.29 -9.73 0.24
N GLY A 9 3.64 -11.00 0.00
CA GLY A 9 2.90 -11.90 -0.90
C GLY A 9 1.51 -12.27 -0.41
N ALA A 10 1.22 -12.11 0.89
CA ALA A 10 -0.11 -12.33 1.46
C ALA A 10 -1.06 -11.13 1.29
N LEU A 11 -0.57 -9.95 0.90
CA LEU A 11 -1.42 -8.82 0.54
C LEU A 11 -2.06 -9.03 -0.84
N THR A 12 -3.25 -8.47 -1.04
CA THR A 12 -3.88 -8.47 -2.38
C THR A 12 -3.09 -7.63 -3.37
N ASP A 13 -3.29 -7.83 -4.67
CA ASP A 13 -2.63 -7.04 -5.72
C ASP A 13 -2.88 -5.54 -5.54
N GLU A 14 -4.10 -5.16 -5.14
CA GLU A 14 -4.47 -3.77 -4.84
C GLU A 14 -3.69 -3.22 -3.63
N GLU A 15 -3.61 -3.99 -2.54
CA GLU A 15 -2.87 -3.61 -1.33
C GLU A 15 -1.37 -3.44 -1.65
N GLN A 16 -0.79 -4.38 -2.40
CA GLN A 16 0.60 -4.31 -2.85
C GLN A 16 0.83 -3.10 -3.76
N HIS A 17 -0.07 -2.84 -4.71
CA HIS A 17 0.03 -1.71 -5.64
C HIS A 17 0.03 -0.38 -4.90
N ILE A 18 -0.93 -0.18 -3.98
CA ILE A 18 -1.01 1.03 -3.17
C ILE A 18 0.25 1.23 -2.34
N LEU A 19 0.71 0.21 -1.62
CA LEU A 19 1.91 0.33 -0.78
C LEU A 19 3.18 0.56 -1.61
N ARG A 20 3.27 -0.06 -2.79
CA ARG A 20 4.37 0.16 -3.73
C ARG A 20 4.40 1.62 -4.17
N GLU A 21 3.24 2.16 -4.56
CA GLU A 21 3.14 3.54 -5.01
C GLU A 21 3.45 4.59 -3.94
N PHE A 22 3.10 4.31 -2.68
CA PHE A 22 3.35 5.22 -1.57
C PHE A 22 4.76 5.15 -0.99
N TYR A 23 5.41 3.99 -1.02
CA TYR A 23 6.64 3.73 -0.24
C TYR A 23 7.82 3.18 -1.03
N MET A 24 7.59 2.62 -2.22
CA MET A 24 8.64 1.99 -3.03
C MET A 24 8.94 2.75 -4.31
N THR A 25 8.07 3.67 -4.73
CA THR A 25 8.33 4.58 -5.84
C THR A 25 9.18 5.76 -5.36
N GLY A 26 10.30 6.03 -6.04
CA GLY A 26 11.26 7.10 -5.68
C GLY A 26 10.72 8.54 -5.78
N ASN A 27 9.45 8.70 -6.19
CA ASN A 27 8.77 9.99 -6.10
C ASN A 27 8.32 10.19 -4.66
N GLN A 28 8.88 11.21 -4.02
CA GLN A 28 8.42 11.73 -2.73
C GLN A 28 6.89 11.77 -2.72
N ARG A 29 6.27 11.31 -1.63
CA ARG A 29 4.81 11.04 -1.44
C ARG A 29 3.81 11.95 -2.17
N SER A 30 4.18 13.19 -2.49
CA SER A 30 3.47 14.13 -3.36
C SER A 30 3.18 13.53 -4.74
N GLY A 31 2.06 12.83 -4.87
CA GLY A 31 1.52 12.35 -6.14
C GLY A 31 1.12 10.88 -6.18
N ALA A 32 1.45 10.09 -5.15
CA ALA A 32 1.00 8.69 -5.09
C ALA A 32 -0.53 8.59 -5.02
N ALA A 33 -1.16 9.39 -4.14
CA ALA A 33 -2.60 9.46 -4.03
C ALA A 33 -3.26 9.86 -5.35
N SER A 34 -2.81 10.94 -5.99
CA SER A 34 -3.40 11.40 -7.26
C SER A 34 -3.29 10.38 -8.38
N ARG A 35 -2.15 9.69 -8.52
CA ARG A 35 -1.98 8.61 -9.52
C ARG A 35 -2.95 7.47 -9.27
N LEU A 36 -3.03 7.00 -8.02
CA LEU A 36 -3.95 5.94 -7.63
C LEU A 36 -5.42 6.34 -7.78
N GLN A 37 -5.77 7.61 -7.56
CA GLN A 37 -7.13 8.11 -7.83
C GLN A 37 -7.49 8.00 -9.31
N CYS A 38 -6.58 8.36 -10.22
CA CYS A 38 -6.78 8.22 -11.66
C CYS A 38 -6.83 6.75 -12.10
N GLU A 39 -5.95 5.91 -11.58
CA GLU A 39 -5.85 4.49 -11.96
C GLU A 39 -7.00 3.64 -11.44
N LEU A 40 -7.38 3.82 -10.18
CA LEU A 40 -8.41 3.02 -9.50
C LEU A 40 -9.81 3.67 -9.55
N ASN A 41 -9.91 4.88 -10.10
CA ASN A 41 -11.13 5.70 -10.09
C ASN A 41 -11.73 5.87 -8.68
N TYR A 42 -10.86 6.09 -7.70
CA TYR A 42 -11.22 6.25 -6.29
C TYR A 42 -11.06 7.69 -5.83
N SER A 43 -11.83 8.07 -4.81
CA SER A 43 -11.60 9.31 -4.08
C SER A 43 -10.33 9.21 -3.22
N GLU A 44 -9.72 10.35 -2.93
CA GLU A 44 -8.53 10.41 -2.05
C GLU A 44 -8.80 9.75 -0.69
N ARG A 45 -10.00 9.93 -0.13
CA ARG A 45 -10.41 9.27 1.12
C ARG A 45 -10.42 7.74 1.00
N GLN A 46 -10.84 7.19 -0.14
CA GLN A 46 -10.80 5.74 -0.38
C GLN A 46 -9.35 5.25 -0.49
N ILE A 47 -8.50 5.97 -1.23
CA ILE A 47 -7.06 5.66 -1.34
C ILE A 47 -6.39 5.66 0.04
N GLU A 48 -6.64 6.68 0.85
CA GLU A 48 -6.09 6.81 2.20
C GLU A 48 -6.57 5.68 3.13
N ARG A 49 -7.84 5.29 3.03
CA ARG A 49 -8.40 4.16 3.79
C ARG A 49 -7.77 2.84 3.36
N LEU A 50 -7.60 2.61 2.06
CA LEU A 50 -6.94 1.40 1.55
C LEU A 50 -5.48 1.34 1.96
N ARG A 51 -4.75 2.46 1.86
CA ARG A 51 -3.36 2.58 2.32
C ARG A 51 -3.24 2.22 3.80
N SER A 52 -4.08 2.81 4.65
CA SER A 52 -4.08 2.54 6.09
C SER A 52 -4.38 1.08 6.40
N LYS A 53 -5.39 0.49 5.73
CA LYS A 53 -5.74 -0.93 5.88
C LYS A 53 -4.60 -1.86 5.45
N ALA A 54 -4.03 -1.61 4.27
CA ALA A 54 -2.93 -2.41 3.73
C ALA A 54 -1.70 -2.34 4.65
N LEU A 55 -1.36 -1.14 5.15
CA LEU A 55 -0.24 -0.93 6.06
C LEU A 55 -0.46 -1.60 7.41
N SER A 56 -1.68 -1.52 7.96
CA SER A 56 -2.05 -2.19 9.20
C SER A 56 -1.95 -3.71 9.06
N ARG A 57 -2.49 -4.26 7.97
CA ARG A 57 -2.42 -5.69 7.65
C ARG A 57 -0.98 -6.16 7.46
N LEU A 58 -0.15 -5.39 6.77
CA LEU A 58 1.27 -5.68 6.60
C LEU A 58 2.03 -5.63 7.93
N SER A 59 1.78 -4.61 8.77
CA SER A 59 2.37 -4.48 10.11
C SER A 59 2.04 -5.69 10.99
N LEU A 60 0.77 -6.13 10.98
CA LEU A 60 0.34 -7.30 11.74
C LEU A 60 1.09 -8.57 11.27
N MET A 61 1.29 -8.76 9.97
CA MET A 61 2.00 -9.92 9.44
C MET A 61 3.51 -9.89 9.74
N LEU A 62 4.12 -8.69 9.76
CA LEU A 62 5.54 -8.54 10.03
C LEU A 62 5.88 -8.60 11.52
N PHE A 63 5.00 -8.07 12.39
CA PHE A 63 5.32 -7.81 13.80
C PHE A 63 4.33 -8.43 14.79
N GLY A 64 3.21 -8.98 14.34
CA GLY A 64 2.20 -9.60 15.20
C GLY A 64 1.47 -8.64 16.14
N LYS A 65 1.55 -7.32 15.91
CA LYS A 65 0.93 -6.27 16.71
C LYS A 65 -0.16 -5.52 15.96
#